data_AF-A0AAW8GDZ9-F1
#
_entry.id   AF-A0AAW8GDZ9-F1
#
_cell.length_a   1.000
_cell.length_b   1.000
_cell.length_c   1.000
_cell.angle_alpha   90.00
_cell.angle_beta   90.00
_cell.angle_gamma   90.00
#
_symmetry.space_group_name_H-M   'P 1'
#
loop_
_entity.id
_entity.type
_entity.pdbx_description
1 polymer ?
#
loop_
_entity_poly.entity_id
_entity_poly.type
_entity_poly.pdbx_seq_one_letter_code
_entity_poly.pdbx_strand_id
1 'polypeptide(L)' 'MNLDKAFDELRRGIDLIEADMVDDARRKQLALLLDQALAAYKAGDEFKGAHLVQDFQGLIFKRDD' A
#
# COMPACT_ATOMS: atom_id res chain seq x y z
N MET A 1 11.54 6.05 -13.80
CA MET A 1 10.57 5.37 -12.91
C MET A 1 9.20 5.93 -13.23
N ASN A 2 8.15 5.11 -13.36
CA ASN A 2 6.77 5.57 -13.58
C ASN A 2 5.89 5.07 -12.43
N LEU A 3 4.65 5.59 -12.35
CA LEU A 3 3.72 5.30 -11.27
C LEU A 3 3.44 3.80 -11.13
N ASP A 4 3.15 3.10 -12.23
CA ASP A 4 2.91 1.65 -12.21
C ASP A 4 4.09 0.89 -11.59
N LYS A 5 5.32 1.16 -12.04
CA LYS A 5 6.52 0.53 -11.47
C LYS A 5 6.71 0.85 -10.00
N ALA A 6 6.39 2.06 -9.55
CA ALA A 6 6.47 2.40 -8.14
C ALA A 6 5.51 1.56 -7.29
N PHE A 7 4.28 1.34 -7.77
CA PHE A 7 3.30 0.50 -7.11
C PHE A 7 3.64 -1.00 -7.17
N ASP A 8 4.27 -1.47 -8.24
CA ASP A 8 4.81 -2.82 -8.33
C ASP A 8 5.90 -3.07 -7.27
N GLU A 9 6.82 -2.12 -7.08
CA GLU A 9 7.86 -2.25 -6.04
C GLU A 9 7.26 -2.22 -4.63
N LEU A 10 6.24 -1.39 -4.37
CA LEU A 10 5.50 -1.41 -3.10
C LEU A 10 4.84 -2.77 -2.84
N ARG A 11 4.28 -3.40 -3.88
CA ARG A 11 3.66 -4.72 -3.76
C ARG A 11 4.67 -5.81 -3.43
N ARG A 12 5.83 -5.80 -4.09
CA ARG A 12 6.95 -6.69 -3.74
C ARG A 12 7.43 -6.48 -2.31
N GLY A 13 7.39 -5.23 -1.83
CA GLY A 13 7.69 -4.89 -0.45
C GLY A 13 6.79 -5.61 0.56
N ILE A 14 5.52 -5.88 0.23
CA ILE A 14 4.60 -6.64 1.11
C ILE A 14 5.11 -8.06 1.36
N ASP A 15 5.68 -8.71 0.33
CA ASP A 15 6.20 -10.07 0.44
C ASP A 15 7.45 -10.12 1.35
N LEU A 16 8.20 -9.02 1.46
CA LEU A 16 9.39 -8.94 2.32
C LEU A 16 9.05 -8.82 3.81
N ILE A 17 7.85 -8.34 4.14
CA ILE A 17 7.36 -8.21 5.53
C ILE A 17 6.72 -9.52 6.03
N GLU A 18 6.70 -10.58 5.22
CA GLU A 18 6.05 -11.86 5.52
C GLU A 18 6.50 -12.51 6.83
N ALA A 19 7.76 -12.35 7.22
CA ALA A 19 8.30 -12.97 8.43
C ALA A 19 7.68 -12.38 9.71
N ASP A 20 7.27 -11.12 9.69
CA ASP A 20 6.72 -10.39 10.85
C ASP A 20 5.18 -10.33 10.85
N MET A 21 4.54 -10.58 9.70
CA MET A 21 3.09 -10.49 9.54
C MET A 21 2.47 -11.89 9.37
N VAL A 22 2.09 -12.52 10.48
CA VAL A 22 1.41 -13.84 10.50
C VAL A 22 -0.04 -13.77 9.93
N ASP A 23 -0.55 -12.58 9.60
CA ASP A 23 -1.96 -12.36 9.26
C ASP A 23 -2.22 -12.14 7.74
N ASP A 24 -2.77 -13.16 7.09
CA ASP A 24 -3.22 -13.12 5.70
C ASP A 24 -4.28 -12.05 5.41
N ALA A 25 -5.13 -11.72 6.38
CA ALA A 25 -6.15 -10.70 6.20
C ALA A 25 -5.48 -9.32 6.06
N ARG A 26 -4.45 -9.06 6.87
CA ARG A 26 -3.68 -7.81 6.81
C ARG A 26 -2.89 -7.70 5.50
N ARG A 27 -2.31 -8.79 5.00
CA ARG A 27 -1.68 -8.83 3.65
C ARG A 27 -2.66 -8.44 2.55
N LYS A 28 -3.85 -9.04 2.54
CA LYS A 28 -4.90 -8.70 1.57
C LYS A 28 -5.32 -7.24 1.66
N GLN A 29 -5.39 -6.68 2.86
CA GLN A 29 -5.71 -5.28 3.07
C GLN A 29 -4.61 -4.34 2.54
N LEU A 30 -3.34 -4.65 2.78
CA LEU A 30 -2.22 -3.87 2.22
C LEU A 30 -2.25 -3.87 0.69
N ALA A 31 -2.44 -5.03 0.07
CA ALA A 31 -2.55 -5.17 -1.38
C ALA A 31 -3.74 -4.36 -1.95
N LEU A 32 -4.88 -4.41 -1.28
CA LEU A 32 -6.08 -3.67 -1.67
C LEU A 32 -5.86 -2.16 -1.63
N LEU A 33 -5.20 -1.64 -0.58
CA LEU A 33 -4.91 -0.20 -0.47
C LEU A 33 -4.01 0.28 -1.62
N LEU A 34 -3.00 -0.51 -2.00
CA LEU A 34 -2.15 -0.18 -3.15
C LEU A 34 -2.95 -0.18 -4.48
N ASP A 35 -3.84 -1.15 -4.69
CA ASP A 35 -4.69 -1.20 -5.89
C ASP A 35 -5.61 0.02 -5.99
N GLN A 36 -6.23 0.40 -4.87
CA GLN A 36 -7.12 1.55 -4.79
C GLN A 36 -6.37 2.87 -4.98
N ALA A 37 -5.17 3.01 -4.39
CA ALA A 37 -4.33 4.19 -4.54
C ALA A 37 -3.86 4.36 -5.99
N LEU A 38 -3.39 3.29 -6.64
CA LEU A 38 -2.99 3.33 -8.05
C LEU A 38 -4.16 3.73 -8.94
N ALA A 39 -5.35 3.17 -8.69
CA ALA A 39 -6.56 3.52 -9.43
C ALA A 39 -6.94 5.00 -9.25
N ALA A 40 -6.81 5.55 -8.04
CA ALA A 40 -7.07 6.96 -7.76
C ALA A 40 -6.10 7.88 -8.52
N TYR A 41 -4.79 7.59 -8.48
CA TYR A 41 -3.80 8.34 -9.24
C TYR A 41 -4.03 8.25 -10.76
N LYS A 42 -4.37 7.07 -11.29
CA LYS A 42 -4.71 6.91 -12.72
C LYS A 42 -5.97 7.67 -13.13
N ALA A 43 -6.87 7.91 -12.20
CA ALA A 43 -8.07 8.73 -12.40
C ALA A 43 -7.83 10.24 -12.23
N GLY A 44 -6.62 10.66 -11.83
CA GLY A 44 -6.28 12.06 -11.54
C GLY A 44 -6.69 12.54 -10.15
N ASP A 45 -7.12 11.63 -9.26
CA ASP A 45 -7.47 11.95 -7.87
C ASP A 45 -6.24 11.76 -6.96
N GLU A 46 -5.33 12.73 -7.03
CA GLU A 46 -4.05 12.69 -6.30
C GLU A 46 -4.23 12.72 -4.78
N PHE A 47 -5.23 13.44 -4.27
CA PHE A 47 -5.53 13.55 -2.84
C PHE A 47 -5.96 12.20 -2.27
N LYS A 48 -6.90 11.53 -2.94
CA LYS A 48 -7.32 10.19 -2.54
C LYS A 48 -6.18 9.18 -2.67
N GLY A 49 -5.40 9.26 -3.75
CA GLY A 49 -4.22 8.41 -3.94
C GLY A 49 -3.24 8.54 -2.77
N ALA A 50 -2.92 9.77 -2.35
CA ALA A 50 -2.01 10.03 -1.24
C ALA A 50 -2.56 9.51 0.11
N HIS A 51 -3.84 9.74 0.40
CA HIS A 51 -4.47 9.23 1.62
C HIS A 51 -4.44 7.70 1.71
N LEU A 52 -4.72 6.99 0.61
CA LEU A 52 -4.68 5.53 0.59
C LEU A 52 -3.25 4.97 0.76
N VAL A 53 -2.23 5.66 0.23
CA VAL A 53 -0.82 5.31 0.49
C VAL A 53 -0.47 5.55 1.96
N GLN A 54 -1.00 6.61 2.58
CA GLN A 54 -0.82 6.87 4.01
C GLN A 54 -1.47 5.78 4.88
N ASP A 55 -2.68 5.34 4.53
CA ASP A 55 -3.35 4.23 5.21
C ASP A 55 -2.56 2.92 5.10
N PHE A 56 -2.00 2.64 3.91
CA PHE A 56 -1.10 1.51 3.69
C PHE A 56 0.12 1.56 4.62
N GLN A 57 0.77 2.72 4.74
CA GLN A 57 1.90 2.92 5.65
C GLN A 57 1.48 2.78 7.11
N GLY A 58 0.30 3.27 7.49
CA GLY A 58 -0.24 3.16 8.85
C GLY A 58 -0.49 1.72 9.31
N LEU A 59 -0.83 0.82 8.38
CA LEU A 59 -0.97 -0.61 8.66
C LEU A 59 0.38 -1.32 8.90
N ILE A 60 1.47 -0.81 8.32
CA ILE A 60 2.82 -1.37 8.46
C ILE A 60 3.49 -0.79 9.72
N PHE A 61 3.53 0.54 9.83
CA PHE A 61 4.33 1.26 10.82
C PHE A 61 3.51 1.71 12.02
N LYS A 62 2.62 0.85 12.54
CA LYS A 62 1.72 1.12 13.68
C LYS A 62 2.37 2.14 14.64
N ARG A 63 1.81 3.36 14.73
CA ARG A 63 2.35 4.38 15.63
C ARG A 63 2.24 3.84 17.06
N ASP A 64 3.39 3.68 17.69
CA ASP A 64 3.48 3.62 19.15
C ASP A 64 3.15 5.02 19.66
N ASP A 65 1.86 5.29 19.86
CA ASP A 65 1.38 6.42 20.65
C ASP A 65 1.34 6.04 22.13
#